data_AF-A0A4Y7PSM2-F1
#
_entry.id   AF-A0A4Y7PSM2-F1
#
_cell.length_a   1.000
_cell.length_b   1.000
_cell.length_c   1.000
_cell.angle_alpha   90.00
_cell.angle_beta   90.00
_cell.angle_gamma   90.00
#
_symmetry.space_group_name_H-M   'P 1'
#
loop_
_entity.id
_entity.type
_entity.pdbx_description
1 polymer ?
#
loop_
_entity_poly.entity_id
_entity_poly.type
_entity_poly.pdbx_seq_one_letter_code
_entity_poly.pdbx_strand_id
1 'polypeptide(L)'
;LQRRALLLHASAASLKVKRRNFNGIAANFASVSAEAVHVVSERVARGDFATAHNNEEHMVLNLMKEVKLVTSAVPGSSASRVAMRNEIRALMIEKGLPSFYITINPADVFNPLV
;
A
#
# COMPACT_ATOMS: atom_id res chain seq x y z
N LEU A 1 -2.85 -17.12 2.35
CA LEU A 1 -3.80 -16.63 1.33
C LEU A 1 -3.39 -15.28 0.73
N GLN A 2 -3.10 -14.25 1.53
CA GLN A 2 -2.73 -12.90 1.02
C GLN A 2 -1.50 -12.88 0.08
N ARG A 3 -0.45 -13.66 0.36
CA ARG A 3 0.77 -13.72 -0.49
C ARG A 3 0.52 -14.31 -1.88
N ARG A 4 -0.41 -15.26 -2.01
CA ARG A 4 -0.80 -15.86 -3.31
C ARG A 4 -1.67 -14.90 -4.13
N ALA A 5 -2.58 -14.17 -3.47
CA ALA A 5 -3.38 -13.12 -4.11
C ALA A 5 -2.50 -11.97 -4.62
N LEU A 6 -1.45 -11.58 -3.88
CA LEU A 6 -0.46 -10.59 -4.32
C LEU A 6 0.22 -10.97 -5.63
N LEU A 7 0.64 -12.22 -5.79
CA LEU A 7 1.33 -12.70 -6.99
C LEU A 7 0.40 -12.79 -8.20
N LEU A 8 -0.85 -13.23 -8.00
CA LEU A 8 -1.86 -13.29 -9.08
C LEU A 8 -2.29 -11.89 -9.56
N HIS A 9 -2.27 -10.90 -8.67
CA HIS A 9 -2.62 -9.52 -8.99
C HIS A 9 -1.40 -8.60 -9.11
N ALA A 10 -0.23 -9.15 -9.44
CA ALA A 10 1.00 -8.38 -9.63
C ALA A 10 0.85 -7.29 -10.72
N SER A 11 -0.01 -7.51 -11.72
CA SER A 11 -0.36 -6.50 -12.74
C SER A 11 -1.16 -5.30 -12.19
N ALA A 12 -1.82 -5.45 -11.04
CA ALA A 12 -2.50 -4.37 -10.32
C ALA A 12 -1.64 -3.80 -9.18
N ALA A 13 -0.37 -4.23 -9.05
CA ALA A 13 0.55 -3.68 -8.09
C ALA A 13 1.13 -2.35 -8.62
N SER A 14 0.82 -1.27 -7.91
CA SER A 14 1.43 0.04 -8.17
C SER A 14 2.60 0.26 -7.23
N LEU A 15 3.69 0.83 -7.73
CA LEU A 15 4.82 1.24 -6.92
C LEU A 15 4.56 2.67 -6.41
N LYS A 16 4.69 2.89 -5.10
CA LYS A 16 4.57 4.22 -4.50
C LYS A 16 5.87 4.64 -3.84
N VAL A 17 6.22 5.91 -4.06
CA VAL A 17 7.39 6.58 -3.51
C VAL A 17 6.96 7.90 -2.89
N LYS A 18 7.67 8.37 -1.85
CA LYS A 18 7.42 9.71 -1.28
C LYS A 18 7.73 10.79 -2.32
N ARG A 19 6.82 11.75 -2.50
CA ARG A 19 6.93 12.81 -3.53
C ARG A 19 8.27 13.54 -3.54
N ARG A 20 8.83 13.86 -2.35
CA ARG A 20 10.14 14.53 -2.23
C ARG A 20 11.30 13.77 -2.87
N ASN A 21 11.21 12.44 -2.94
CA ASN A 21 12.29 11.56 -3.40
C ASN A 21 11.99 10.99 -4.80
N PHE A 22 10.86 11.36 -5.41
CA PHE A 22 10.37 10.73 -6.64
C PHE A 22 11.39 10.84 -7.79
N ASN A 23 11.90 12.03 -8.07
CA ASN A 23 12.82 12.24 -9.21
C ASN A 23 14.10 11.42 -9.07
N GLY A 24 14.72 11.42 -7.87
CA GLY A 24 15.93 10.65 -7.63
C GLY A 24 15.71 9.15 -7.69
N ILE A 25 14.60 8.65 -7.13
CA ILE A 25 14.28 7.23 -7.16
C ILE A 25 13.87 6.78 -8.57
N ALA A 26 13.19 7.61 -9.35
CA ALA A 26 12.85 7.29 -10.74
C ALA A 26 14.11 7.18 -11.62
N ALA A 27 15.07 8.09 -11.45
CA ALA A 27 16.35 8.02 -12.14
C ALA A 27 17.13 6.76 -11.75
N ASN A 28 17.20 6.46 -10.45
CA ASN A 28 17.86 5.25 -9.95
C ASN A 28 17.14 3.97 -10.39
N PHE A 29 15.82 3.98 -10.50
CA PHE A 29 15.05 2.84 -11.00
C PHE A 29 15.34 2.57 -12.47
N ALA A 30 15.49 3.61 -13.28
CA ALA A 30 15.79 3.49 -14.70
C ALA A 30 17.24 3.06 -14.99
N SER A 31 18.17 3.30 -14.06
CA SER A 31 19.59 2.98 -14.23
C SER A 31 20.00 1.59 -13.73
N VAL A 32 19.18 0.96 -12.89
CA VAL A 32 19.49 -0.34 -12.28
C VAL A 32 19.22 -1.50 -13.25
N SER A 33 20.17 -2.45 -13.32
CA SER A 33 20.06 -3.66 -14.14
C SER A 33 19.04 -4.66 -13.59
N ALA A 34 18.36 -5.38 -14.48
CA ALA A 34 17.40 -6.42 -14.08
C ALA A 34 18.09 -7.59 -13.38
N GLU A 35 19.33 -7.92 -13.76
CA GLU A 35 20.13 -8.95 -13.10
C GLU A 35 20.42 -8.59 -11.64
N ALA A 36 20.82 -7.36 -11.35
CA ALA A 36 21.10 -6.93 -9.97
C ALA A 36 19.84 -7.02 -9.09
N VAL A 37 18.67 -6.65 -9.62
CA VAL A 37 17.39 -6.80 -8.91
C VAL A 37 17.11 -8.28 -8.61
N HIS A 38 17.35 -9.16 -9.57
CA HIS A 38 17.11 -10.60 -9.39
C HIS A 38 18.02 -11.20 -8.31
N VAL A 39 19.32 -10.91 -8.36
CA VAL A 39 20.31 -11.41 -7.39
C VAL A 39 19.99 -10.96 -5.97
N VAL A 40 19.70 -9.66 -5.77
CA VAL A 40 19.33 -9.13 -4.47
C VAL A 40 17.99 -9.73 -3.99
N SER A 41 17.02 -9.91 -4.89
CA SER A 41 15.71 -10.48 -4.54
C SER A 41 15.81 -11.95 -4.10
N GLU A 42 16.61 -12.75 -4.80
CA GLU A 42 16.95 -14.14 -4.41
C GLU A 42 17.58 -14.18 -3.01
N ARG A 43 18.53 -13.29 -2.75
CA ARG A 43 19.25 -13.22 -1.48
C ARG A 43 18.34 -12.82 -0.31
N VAL A 44 17.51 -11.81 -0.53
CA VAL A 44 16.47 -11.37 0.40
C VAL A 44 15.45 -12.48 0.68
N ALA A 45 15.08 -13.28 -0.33
CA ALA A 45 14.18 -14.42 -0.14
C ALA A 45 14.78 -15.52 0.75
N ARG A 46 16.12 -15.65 0.77
CA ARG A 46 16.86 -16.57 1.65
C ARG A 46 17.10 -16.01 3.05
N GLY A 47 16.67 -14.78 3.33
CA GLY A 47 16.71 -14.15 4.66
C GLY A 47 17.90 -13.21 4.90
N ASP A 48 18.68 -12.89 3.86
CA ASP A 48 19.77 -11.91 3.96
C ASP A 48 19.34 -10.56 3.37
N PHE A 49 19.25 -9.56 4.24
CA PHE A 49 18.70 -8.24 3.95
C PHE A 49 19.76 -7.12 3.92
N ALA A 50 21.02 -7.45 4.19
CA ALA A 50 22.05 -6.45 4.48
C ALA A 50 23.25 -6.49 3.54
N THR A 51 23.52 -7.63 2.90
CA THR A 51 24.69 -7.77 2.04
C THR A 51 24.46 -7.12 0.68
N ALA A 52 25.32 -6.17 0.36
CA ALA A 52 25.53 -5.68 -0.99
C ALA A 52 27.04 -5.72 -1.28
N HIS A 53 27.40 -6.30 -2.41
CA HIS A 53 28.80 -6.44 -2.83
C HIS A 53 29.20 -5.38 -3.86
N ASN A 54 28.21 -4.86 -4.59
CA ASN A 54 28.42 -3.91 -5.69
C ASN A 54 27.58 -2.65 -5.45
N ASN A 55 28.01 -1.54 -6.07
CA ASN A 55 27.26 -0.27 -6.02
C ASN A 55 25.83 -0.42 -6.55
N GLU A 56 25.62 -1.25 -7.57
CA GLU A 56 24.27 -1.55 -8.09
C GLU A 56 23.40 -2.27 -7.06
N GLU A 57 23.93 -3.27 -6.34
CA GLU A 57 23.18 -3.97 -5.28
C GLU A 57 22.81 -3.00 -4.14
N HIS A 58 23.69 -2.06 -3.80
CA HIS A 58 23.38 -1.00 -2.83
C HIS A 58 22.23 -0.10 -3.30
N MET A 59 22.20 0.27 -4.59
CA MET A 59 21.08 1.02 -5.15
C MET A 59 19.78 0.23 -5.09
N VAL A 60 19.81 -1.07 -5.42
CA VAL A 60 18.63 -1.95 -5.33
C VAL A 60 18.11 -2.02 -3.90
N LEU A 61 18.97 -2.21 -2.90
CA LEU A 61 18.55 -2.24 -1.50
C LEU A 61 17.93 -0.91 -1.04
N ASN A 62 18.50 0.22 -1.47
CA ASN A 62 17.92 1.53 -1.18
C ASN A 62 16.56 1.72 -1.88
N LEU A 63 16.44 1.22 -3.11
CA LEU A 63 15.20 1.27 -3.88
C LEU A 63 14.11 0.42 -3.21
N MET A 64 14.42 -0.77 -2.73
CA MET A 64 13.50 -1.63 -1.98
C MET A 64 13.01 -0.99 -0.67
N LYS A 65 13.82 -0.14 -0.02
CA LYS A 65 13.43 0.59 1.21
C LYS A 65 12.44 1.72 0.92
N GLU A 66 12.64 2.41 -0.19
CA GLU A 66 11.85 3.61 -0.52
C GLU A 66 10.61 3.31 -1.37
N VAL A 67 10.66 2.25 -2.19
CA VAL A 67 9.57 1.82 -3.05
C VAL A 67 8.65 0.88 -2.27
N LYS A 68 7.46 1.39 -1.94
CA LYS A 68 6.42 0.58 -1.32
C LYS A 68 5.56 -0.04 -2.42
N LEU A 69 5.47 -1.37 -2.40
CA LEU A 69 4.48 -2.09 -3.20
C LEU A 69 3.08 -1.79 -2.63
N VAL A 70 2.23 -1.21 -3.45
CA VAL A 70 0.85 -0.89 -3.08
C VAL A 70 -0.08 -1.69 -3.96
N THR A 71 -0.71 -2.70 -3.36
CA THR A 71 -1.67 -3.56 -4.04
C THR A 71 -3.08 -3.19 -3.63
N SER A 72 -3.86 -2.63 -4.57
CA SER A 72 -5.28 -2.34 -4.36
C SER A 72 -6.14 -3.61 -4.37
N ALA A 73 -5.66 -4.66 -5.05
CA ALA A 73 -6.36 -5.92 -5.22
C ALA A 73 -6.30 -6.86 -4.00
N VAL A 74 -5.51 -6.53 -2.97
CA VAL A 74 -5.50 -7.33 -1.72
C VAL A 74 -6.54 -6.78 -0.76
N PRO A 75 -7.59 -7.55 -0.42
CA PRO A 75 -8.60 -7.12 0.53
C PRO A 75 -7.96 -6.73 1.87
N GLY A 76 -8.36 -5.57 2.39
CA GLY A 76 -7.84 -5.05 3.66
C GLY A 76 -6.50 -4.33 3.58
N SER A 77 -5.83 -4.30 2.41
CA SER A 77 -4.64 -3.48 2.23
C SER A 77 -4.95 -1.99 2.40
N SER A 78 -3.93 -1.19 2.72
CA SER A 78 -4.09 0.28 2.83
C SER A 78 -4.65 0.90 1.56
N ALA A 79 -4.30 0.37 0.37
CA ALA A 79 -4.86 0.85 -0.89
C ALA A 79 -6.28 0.36 -1.16
N SER A 80 -6.59 -0.91 -0.86
CA SER A 80 -7.96 -1.44 -0.95
C SER A 80 -8.92 -0.61 -0.08
N ARG A 81 -8.50 -0.26 1.15
CA ARG A 81 -9.28 0.60 2.06
C ARG A 81 -9.48 2.03 1.53
N VAL A 82 -8.49 2.60 0.86
CA VAL A 82 -8.62 3.92 0.24
C VAL A 82 -9.57 3.86 -0.97
N ALA A 83 -9.45 2.82 -1.80
CA ALA A 83 -10.35 2.60 -2.94
C ALA A 83 -11.81 2.48 -2.49
N MET A 84 -12.09 1.62 -1.50
CA MET A 84 -13.45 1.46 -0.93
C MET A 84 -14.01 2.77 -0.36
N ARG A 85 -13.19 3.58 0.33
CA ARG A 85 -13.64 4.89 0.82
C ARG A 85 -13.99 5.85 -0.32
N ASN A 86 -13.22 5.83 -1.40
CA ASN A 86 -13.49 6.67 -2.56
C ASN A 86 -14.77 6.24 -3.28
N GLU A 87 -15.01 4.92 -3.37
CA GLU A 87 -16.25 4.37 -3.90
C GLU A 87 -17.47 4.80 -3.08
N ILE A 88 -17.41 4.70 -1.74
CA ILE A 88 -18.48 5.20 -0.85
C ILE A 88 -18.75 6.69 -1.11
N ARG A 89 -17.70 7.52 -1.23
CA ARG A 89 -17.86 8.95 -1.53
C ARG A 89 -18.50 9.18 -2.90
N ALA A 90 -18.10 8.42 -3.91
CA ALA A 90 -18.69 8.52 -5.25
C ALA A 90 -20.18 8.15 -5.22
N LEU A 91 -20.54 7.07 -4.53
CA LEU A 91 -21.93 6.68 -4.31
C LEU A 91 -22.72 7.75 -3.57
N MET A 92 -22.12 8.39 -2.55
CA MET A 92 -22.77 9.51 -1.85
C MET A 92 -23.04 10.71 -2.75
N ILE A 93 -22.15 10.99 -3.69
CA ILE A 93 -22.31 12.08 -4.67
C ILE A 93 -23.39 11.72 -5.71
N GLU A 94 -23.39 10.49 -6.21
CA GLU A 94 -24.30 10.06 -7.28
C GLU A 94 -25.71 9.71 -6.79
N LYS A 95 -25.80 9.01 -5.65
CA LYS A 95 -27.06 8.45 -5.11
C LYS A 95 -27.58 9.20 -3.88
N GLY A 96 -26.83 10.18 -3.38
CA GLY A 96 -27.15 10.90 -2.14
C GLY A 96 -26.55 10.24 -0.89
N LEU A 97 -26.63 10.95 0.24
CA LEU A 97 -26.10 10.46 1.52
C LEU A 97 -26.89 9.22 1.99
N PRO A 98 -26.23 8.17 2.49
CA PRO A 98 -26.93 7.07 3.14
C PRO A 98 -27.68 7.59 4.38
N SER A 99 -28.91 7.12 4.56
CA SER A 99 -29.69 7.43 5.76
C SER A 99 -29.02 6.78 6.98
N PHE A 100 -28.52 7.60 7.90
CA PHE A 100 -28.00 7.14 9.18
C PHE A 100 -29.12 7.10 10.20
N TYR A 101 -29.38 5.91 10.76
CA TYR A 101 -30.25 5.75 11.91
C TYR A 101 -29.37 5.63 13.15
N ILE A 102 -29.43 6.65 14.01
CA ILE A 102 -28.75 6.64 15.31
C ILE A 102 -29.83 6.43 16.38
N THR A 103 -29.80 5.27 17.02
CA THR A 103 -30.61 5.04 18.22
C THR A 103 -29.84 5.52 19.43
N ILE A 104 -30.23 6.68 19.95
CA ILE A 104 -29.74 7.17 21.23
C ILE A 104 -30.63 6.53 22.29
N ASN A 105 -30.08 5.61 23.09
CA ASN A 105 -30.76 5.07 24.26
C ASN A 105 -30.15 5.72 25.52
N PRO A 106 -30.64 6.89 25.96
CA PRO A 106 -30.14 7.51 27.17
C PRO A 106 -30.46 6.59 28.37
N ALA A 107 -29.52 6.45 29.30
CA ALA A 107 -29.78 5.75 30.54
C ALA A 107 -30.77 6.57 31.39
N ASP A 108 -31.86 5.94 31.86
CA ASP A 108 -32.90 6.58 32.68
C ASP A 108 -32.34 7.32 33.91
N VAL A 109 -31.20 6.87 34.45
CA VAL A 109 -30.54 7.42 35.64
C VAL A 109 -30.06 8.87 35.46
N PHE A 110 -29.90 9.33 34.22
CA PHE A 110 -29.39 10.69 33.91
C PHE A 110 -30.39 11.54 33.10
N ASN A 111 -31.67 11.15 33.05
CA ASN A 111 -32.68 11.91 32.33
C ASN A 111 -33.17 13.10 33.18
N PRO A 112 -32.99 14.36 32.75
CA PRO A 112 -33.47 15.54 33.50
C PRO A 112 -34.99 15.72 33.47
N LEU A 113 -35.73 14.80 32.84
CA LEU A 113 -37.19 14.80 32.72
C LEU A 113 -37.90 13.83 33.68
N VAL A 114 -37.15 13.12 34.55
CA VAL A 114 -37.69 12.30 35.64
C VAL A 114 -37.35 12.94 36.98
#